data_AF-A0A662R948-F1
#
_entry.id   AF-A0A662R948-F1
#
_cell.length_a   1.000
_cell.length_b   1.000
_cell.length_c   1.000
_cell.angle_alpha   90.00
_cell.angle_beta   90.00
_cell.angle_gamma   90.00
#
_symmetry.space_group_name_H-M   'P 1'
#
loop_
_entity.id
_entity.type
_entity.pdbx_description
1 polymer ?
#
loop_
_entity_poly.entity_id
_entity_poly.type
_entity_poly.pdbx_seq_one_letter_code
_entity_poly.pdbx_strand_id
1 'polypeptide(L)'
;MYFERIPSVKELKQLEDGEFVIKLNYIPNESEYKRLEGVFNAHLFFELSFVPVGEEFVNFESIPPTVEGMEVFLDHPLTDAELYTLKSIERLIAESNLHLHILMTHVPGYEERVRYRRWSFAHPPYFIFLLSAVPDFETRGNLTKVMPPPNVLLLLDYVPTEKEVAECGRIRPKPRIGILFERLPSKDDYKQIQDMINSISTIVYLDLGRDANEEEVEYMKELRIPFEVVLNRAEAELSLLSTLTDD
;
A
#
# COMPACT_ATOMS: atom_id res chain seq x y z
N MET A 1 5.61 9.88 -10.64
CA MET A 1 7.04 9.87 -10.19
C MET A 1 7.10 9.53 -8.70
N TYR A 2 8.17 8.89 -8.21
CA TYR A 2 8.30 8.43 -6.81
C TYR A 2 9.42 9.14 -6.04
N PHE A 3 9.16 9.50 -4.77
CA PHE A 3 10.15 10.09 -3.85
C PHE A 3 10.09 9.49 -2.44
N GLU A 4 11.26 9.33 -1.82
CA GLU A 4 11.43 8.89 -0.41
C GLU A 4 11.69 10.06 0.57
N ARG A 5 11.52 11.29 0.07
CA ARG A 5 11.67 12.53 0.83
C ARG A 5 10.84 13.62 0.19
N ILE A 6 10.55 14.69 0.94
CA ILE A 6 10.00 15.90 0.34
C ILE A 6 10.99 16.45 -0.71
N PRO A 7 10.58 16.53 -1.99
CA PRO A 7 11.44 17.03 -3.05
C PRO A 7 11.85 18.48 -2.81
N SER A 8 12.97 18.90 -3.39
CA SER A 8 13.36 20.31 -3.40
C SER A 8 12.45 21.10 -4.34
N VAL A 9 12.33 22.41 -4.12
CA VAL A 9 11.57 23.30 -5.01
C VAL A 9 12.06 23.20 -6.47
N LYS A 10 13.35 22.90 -6.68
CA LYS A 10 13.90 22.70 -8.02
C LYS A 10 13.38 21.40 -8.66
N GLU A 11 13.33 20.31 -7.89
CA GLU A 11 12.79 19.03 -8.36
C GLU A 11 11.29 19.13 -8.64
N LEU A 12 10.53 19.80 -7.76
CA LEU A 12 9.10 20.04 -7.96
C LEU A 12 8.81 20.83 -9.25
N LYS A 13 9.64 21.82 -9.58
CA LYS A 13 9.51 22.59 -10.84
C LYS A 13 9.85 21.79 -12.10
N GLN A 14 10.52 20.65 -11.94
CA GLN A 14 10.90 19.76 -13.04
C GLN A 14 9.88 18.64 -13.24
N LEU A 15 8.94 18.47 -12.31
CA LEU A 15 7.78 17.64 -12.51
C LEU A 15 6.91 18.33 -13.56
N GLU A 16 6.76 17.68 -14.71
CA GLU A 16 5.63 17.97 -15.61
C GLU A 16 4.33 17.75 -14.80
N ASP A 17 3.21 18.36 -15.19
CA ASP A 17 1.92 18.40 -14.44
C ASP A 17 1.28 17.01 -14.08
N GLY A 18 2.04 15.92 -14.13
CA GLY A 18 1.64 14.58 -13.73
C GLY A 18 1.66 14.32 -12.23
N GLU A 19 0.88 13.32 -11.83
CA GLU A 19 0.77 12.84 -10.46
C GLU A 19 2.08 12.22 -9.95
N PHE A 20 2.37 12.45 -8.68
CA PHE A 20 3.53 11.87 -8.03
C PHE A 20 3.27 11.50 -6.57
N VAL A 21 4.01 10.49 -6.13
CA VAL A 21 3.87 9.87 -4.82
C VAL A 21 5.12 10.16 -4.00
N ILE A 22 4.91 10.55 -2.74
CA ILE A 22 5.99 10.70 -1.76
C ILE A 22 5.73 9.72 -0.62
N LYS A 23 6.66 8.78 -0.40
CA LYS A 23 6.69 7.92 0.79
C LYS A 23 7.66 8.49 1.81
N LEU A 24 7.23 8.62 3.05
CA LEU A 24 8.02 9.15 4.16
C LEU A 24 7.96 8.18 5.34
N ASN A 25 9.09 7.98 6.01
CA ASN A 25 9.15 7.21 7.27
C ASN A 25 9.22 8.11 8.52
N TYR A 26 8.93 9.39 8.33
CA TYR A 26 8.94 10.42 9.36
C TYR A 26 7.83 11.44 9.08
N ILE A 27 7.48 12.23 10.09
CA ILE A 27 6.52 13.34 9.97
C ILE A 27 7.32 14.62 9.70
N PRO A 28 7.20 15.24 8.52
CA PRO A 28 7.89 16.47 8.18
C PRO A 28 7.54 17.60 9.16
N ASN A 29 8.50 18.49 9.37
CA ASN A 29 8.24 19.73 10.10
C ASN A 29 7.56 20.77 9.19
N GLU A 30 7.06 21.85 9.80
CA GLU A 30 6.39 22.97 9.11
C GLU A 30 7.21 23.53 7.93
N SER A 31 8.55 23.63 8.08
CA SER A 31 9.41 24.14 6.99
C SER A 31 9.46 23.20 5.79
N GLU A 32 9.32 21.90 6.01
CA GLU A 32 9.29 20.93 4.92
C GLU A 32 7.94 20.96 4.20
N TYR A 33 6.83 21.07 4.92
CA TYR A 33 5.50 21.22 4.32
C TYR A 33 5.35 22.49 3.49
N LYS A 34 5.98 23.60 3.91
CA LYS A 34 6.02 24.83 3.10
C LYS A 34 6.59 24.64 1.69
N ARG A 35 7.41 23.60 1.47
CA ARG A 35 7.91 23.29 0.12
C ARG A 35 6.85 22.66 -0.78
N LEU A 36 5.80 22.07 -0.21
CA LEU A 36 4.66 21.51 -0.93
C LEU A 36 3.55 22.55 -1.17
N GLU A 37 3.69 23.79 -0.69
CA GLU A 37 2.70 24.85 -0.96
C GLU A 37 2.55 25.09 -2.46
N GLY A 38 1.31 24.99 -2.97
CA GLY A 38 1.01 25.18 -4.39
C GLY A 38 1.38 23.99 -5.27
N VAL A 39 1.72 22.85 -4.67
CA VAL A 39 1.73 21.55 -5.36
C VAL A 39 0.30 21.03 -5.42
N PHE A 40 -0.14 20.74 -6.63
CA PHE A 40 -1.40 20.09 -6.95
C PHE A 40 -1.00 18.74 -7.60
N ASN A 41 -1.64 17.63 -7.23
CA ASN A 41 -1.35 16.26 -7.73
C ASN A 41 -0.26 15.47 -6.99
N ALA A 42 -0.02 15.77 -5.69
CA ALA A 42 0.83 14.94 -4.83
C ALA A 42 -0.01 14.07 -3.90
N HIS A 43 0.38 12.80 -3.75
CA HIS A 43 -0.15 11.89 -2.74
C HIS A 43 0.94 11.56 -1.70
N LEU A 44 0.66 11.78 -0.42
CA LEU A 44 1.58 11.49 0.68
C LEU A 44 1.28 10.15 1.36
N PHE A 45 2.29 9.30 1.43
CA PHE A 45 2.28 8.03 2.14
C PHE A 45 3.26 8.12 3.32
N PHE A 46 2.78 7.86 4.52
CA PHE A 46 3.61 7.81 5.73
C PHE A 46 3.70 6.37 6.21
N GLU A 47 4.89 5.80 6.24
CA GLU A 47 5.16 4.48 6.82
C GLU A 47 5.86 4.65 8.16
N LEU A 48 5.08 4.66 9.24
CA LEU A 48 5.55 4.98 10.58
C LEU A 48 5.72 3.71 11.41
N SER A 49 6.86 3.62 12.10
CA SER A 49 7.15 2.56 13.08
C SER A 49 6.64 2.89 14.49
N PHE A 50 5.78 3.91 14.62
CA PHE A 50 5.21 4.38 15.87
C PHE A 50 3.84 5.03 15.64
N VAL A 51 3.00 5.05 16.67
CA VAL A 51 1.73 5.78 16.64
C VAL A 51 1.98 7.27 16.95
N PRO A 52 1.64 8.20 16.04
CA PRO A 52 1.81 9.63 16.28
C PRO A 52 0.87 10.15 17.39
N VAL A 53 1.34 11.11 18.17
CA VAL A 53 0.62 11.74 19.29
C VAL A 53 0.91 13.22 19.36
N GLY A 54 0.19 13.98 20.20
CA GLY A 54 0.59 15.34 20.58
C GLY A 54 0.94 16.25 19.39
N GLU A 55 2.14 16.82 19.41
CA GLU A 55 2.64 17.71 18.36
C GLU A 55 2.88 16.97 17.03
N GLU A 56 3.27 15.69 17.07
CA GLU A 56 3.42 14.88 15.86
C GLU A 56 2.09 14.72 15.11
N PHE A 57 0.98 14.58 15.84
CA PHE A 57 -0.35 14.52 15.23
C PHE A 57 -0.75 15.88 14.63
N VAL A 58 -0.53 16.97 15.36
CA VAL A 58 -0.84 18.34 14.90
C VAL A 58 -0.07 18.71 13.63
N ASN A 59 1.14 18.16 13.44
CA ASN A 59 1.89 18.39 12.21
C ASN A 59 1.18 17.89 10.96
N PHE A 60 0.30 16.89 11.04
CA PHE A 60 -0.53 16.47 9.90
C PHE A 60 -1.55 17.54 9.49
N GLU A 61 -2.03 18.36 10.43
CA GLU A 61 -2.93 19.49 10.12
C GLU A 61 -2.22 20.61 9.35
N SER A 62 -0.88 20.61 9.35
CA SER A 62 -0.06 21.57 8.60
C SER A 62 0.20 21.17 7.15
N ILE A 63 -0.29 20.01 6.71
CA ILE A 63 -0.18 19.58 5.32
C ILE A 63 -1.06 20.50 4.45
N PRO A 64 -0.51 21.04 3.34
CA PRO A 64 -1.28 21.91 2.46
C PRO A 64 -2.55 21.21 1.95
N PRO A 65 -3.72 21.87 1.97
CA PRO A 65 -4.97 21.28 1.49
C PRO A 65 -4.99 21.01 -0.02
N THR A 66 -3.95 21.43 -0.75
CA THR A 66 -3.75 21.17 -2.17
C THR A 66 -3.15 19.79 -2.45
N VAL A 67 -2.67 19.09 -1.42
CA VAL A 67 -2.28 17.68 -1.48
C VAL A 67 -3.55 16.83 -1.51
N GLU A 68 -3.69 15.97 -2.52
CA GLU A 68 -4.96 15.29 -2.82
C GLU A 68 -5.27 14.11 -1.87
N GLY A 69 -4.25 13.51 -1.25
CA GLY A 69 -4.41 12.38 -0.34
C GLY A 69 -3.27 12.26 0.67
N MET A 70 -3.63 11.77 1.87
CA MET A 70 -2.68 11.45 2.94
C MET A 70 -3.07 10.12 3.60
N GLU A 71 -2.13 9.18 3.53
CA GLU A 71 -2.28 7.84 4.09
C GLU A 71 -1.18 7.57 5.11
N VAL A 72 -1.55 7.20 6.35
CA VAL A 72 -0.59 6.79 7.39
C VAL A 72 -0.70 5.30 7.63
N PHE A 73 0.37 4.58 7.32
CA PHE A 73 0.56 3.16 7.56
C PHE A 73 1.40 2.94 8.80
N LEU A 74 0.85 2.20 9.76
CA LEU A 74 1.59 1.64 10.88
C LEU A 74 2.07 0.24 10.48
N ASP A 75 3.36 0.10 10.16
CA ASP A 75 3.96 -1.15 9.67
C ASP A 75 4.56 -2.00 10.80
N HIS A 76 3.78 -2.22 11.86
CA HIS A 76 4.19 -3.08 12.96
C HIS A 76 2.99 -3.60 13.77
N PRO A 77 3.15 -4.74 14.46
CA PRO A 77 2.16 -5.20 15.41
C PRO A 77 2.05 -4.21 16.58
N LEU A 78 0.84 -3.73 16.84
CA LEU A 78 0.63 -2.72 17.87
C LEU A 78 0.69 -3.30 19.29
N THR A 79 1.40 -2.61 20.17
CA THR A 79 1.41 -2.87 21.60
C THR A 79 0.12 -2.38 22.28
N ASP A 80 -0.15 -2.85 23.50
CA ASP A 80 -1.31 -2.35 24.27
C ASP A 80 -1.21 -0.84 24.55
N ALA A 81 0.00 -0.29 24.72
CA ALA A 81 0.21 1.13 24.90
C ALA A 81 -0.14 1.92 23.63
N GLU A 82 0.26 1.42 22.46
CA GLU A 82 -0.07 2.04 21.17
C GLU A 82 -1.55 1.94 20.83
N LEU A 83 -2.19 0.83 21.19
CA LEU A 83 -3.63 0.67 21.04
C LEU A 83 -4.41 1.62 21.95
N TYR A 84 -3.94 1.84 23.19
CA TYR A 84 -4.46 2.88 24.07
C TYR A 84 -4.34 4.26 23.44
N THR A 85 -3.16 4.57 22.91
CA THR A 85 -2.88 5.83 22.24
C THR A 85 -3.81 6.05 21.05
N LEU A 86 -3.92 5.08 20.13
CA LEU A 86 -4.85 5.14 19.01
C LEU A 86 -6.28 5.37 19.47
N LYS A 87 -6.70 4.69 20.54
CA LYS A 87 -8.03 4.85 21.10
C LYS A 87 -8.27 6.27 21.64
N SER A 88 -7.24 6.89 22.21
CA SER A 88 -7.32 8.25 22.75
C SER A 88 -7.41 9.33 21.65
N ILE A 89 -6.84 9.08 20.47
CA ILE A 89 -6.85 10.01 19.33
C ILE A 89 -7.90 9.66 18.27
N GLU A 90 -8.65 8.57 18.44
CA GLU A 90 -9.67 8.08 17.50
C GLU A 90 -10.65 9.16 17.02
N ARG A 91 -11.08 10.03 17.95
CA ARG A 91 -11.98 11.13 17.62
C ARG A 91 -11.31 12.19 16.76
N LEU A 92 -10.04 12.51 17.02
CA LEU A 92 -9.28 13.48 16.24
C LEU A 92 -9.08 12.96 14.81
N ILE A 93 -8.73 11.67 14.67
CA ILE A 93 -8.62 11.02 13.35
C ILE A 93 -9.95 11.15 12.59
N ALA A 94 -11.07 10.77 13.23
CA ALA A 94 -12.39 10.81 12.61
C ALA A 94 -12.89 12.23 12.26
N GLU A 95 -12.39 13.27 12.92
CA GLU A 95 -12.71 14.67 12.64
C GLU A 95 -11.76 15.32 11.61
N SER A 96 -10.69 14.61 11.22
CA SER A 96 -9.66 15.07 10.27
C SER A 96 -9.78 14.39 8.89
N ASN A 97 -9.06 14.88 7.88
CA ASN A 97 -8.92 14.20 6.58
C ASN A 97 -7.78 13.14 6.57
N LEU A 98 -7.43 12.61 7.75
CA LEU A 98 -6.35 11.65 7.91
C LEU A 98 -6.89 10.23 7.83
N HIS A 99 -6.36 9.46 6.89
CA HIS A 99 -6.66 8.04 6.75
C HIS A 99 -5.55 7.23 7.44
N LEU A 100 -5.91 6.57 8.54
CA LEU A 100 -4.98 5.74 9.31
C LEU A 100 -5.21 4.25 9.02
N HIS A 101 -4.16 3.62 8.53
CA HIS A 101 -4.09 2.23 8.12
C HIS A 101 -3.13 1.46 9.01
N ILE A 102 -3.53 0.26 9.41
CA ILE A 102 -2.61 -0.71 10.01
C ILE A 102 -2.16 -1.64 8.89
N LEU A 103 -0.90 -1.50 8.49
CA LEU A 103 -0.27 -2.37 7.50
C LEU A 103 0.33 -3.56 8.23
N MET A 104 -0.05 -4.77 7.82
CA MET A 104 0.50 -5.99 8.38
C MET A 104 0.94 -6.93 7.26
N THR A 105 2.13 -7.51 7.43
CA THR A 105 2.65 -8.55 6.54
C THR A 105 2.24 -9.96 6.98
N HIS A 106 1.48 -10.07 8.08
CA HIS A 106 0.89 -11.31 8.56
C HIS A 106 -0.58 -11.13 8.96
N VAL A 107 -1.35 -12.20 8.89
CA VAL A 107 -2.76 -12.20 9.34
C VAL A 107 -2.81 -12.55 10.84
N PRO A 108 -3.45 -11.73 11.69
CA PRO A 108 -3.42 -11.93 13.12
C PRO A 108 -4.16 -13.21 13.53
N GLY A 109 -3.54 -13.97 14.44
CA GLY A 109 -4.12 -15.17 15.06
C GLY A 109 -5.25 -14.85 16.06
N TYR A 110 -5.74 -15.88 16.76
CA TYR A 110 -6.85 -15.70 17.71
C TYR A 110 -6.53 -14.69 18.83
N GLU A 111 -5.38 -14.84 19.48
CA GLU A 111 -5.00 -14.01 20.64
C GLU A 111 -4.83 -12.54 20.24
N GLU A 112 -4.16 -12.29 19.13
CA GLU A 112 -3.94 -10.94 18.60
C GLU A 112 -5.27 -10.27 18.19
N ARG A 113 -6.18 -11.00 17.53
CA ARG A 113 -7.53 -10.48 17.23
C ARG A 113 -8.34 -10.22 18.50
N VAL A 114 -8.17 -11.01 19.55
CA VAL A 114 -8.80 -10.74 20.85
C VAL A 114 -8.23 -9.46 21.46
N ARG A 115 -6.91 -9.24 21.38
CA ARG A 115 -6.26 -8.01 21.83
C ARG A 115 -6.84 -6.79 21.12
N TYR A 116 -6.89 -6.77 19.78
CA TYR A 116 -7.47 -5.65 19.03
C TYR A 116 -8.93 -5.39 19.39
N ARG A 117 -9.75 -6.44 19.53
CA ARG A 117 -11.18 -6.30 19.89
C ARG A 117 -11.43 -5.73 21.28
N ARG A 118 -10.51 -5.93 22.24
CA ARG A 118 -10.67 -5.40 23.61
C ARG A 118 -10.76 -3.87 23.64
N TRP A 119 -10.12 -3.20 22.68
CA TRP A 119 -10.07 -1.74 22.62
C TRP A 119 -11.36 -1.08 22.13
N SER A 120 -12.30 -1.84 21.56
CA SER A 120 -13.65 -1.38 21.19
C SER A 120 -13.66 -0.03 20.47
N PHE A 121 -12.88 0.09 19.39
CA PHE A 121 -12.86 1.28 18.54
C PHE A 121 -14.27 1.57 17.99
N ALA A 122 -14.71 2.82 18.15
CA ALA A 122 -15.92 3.34 17.51
C ALA A 122 -15.72 3.52 16.00
N HIS A 123 -14.52 3.96 15.60
CA HIS A 123 -14.03 4.06 14.23
C HIS A 123 -12.76 3.19 14.12
N PRO A 124 -12.91 1.88 13.91
CA PRO A 124 -11.77 0.98 13.86
C PRO A 124 -10.82 1.37 12.72
N PRO A 125 -9.49 1.29 12.95
CA PRO A 125 -8.52 1.52 11.88
C PRO A 125 -8.69 0.50 10.77
N TYR A 126 -8.37 0.89 9.54
CA TYR A 126 -8.46 0.01 8.38
C TYR A 126 -7.26 -0.95 8.38
N PHE A 127 -7.53 -2.25 8.49
CA PHE A 127 -6.49 -3.27 8.35
C PHE A 127 -6.20 -3.51 6.88
N ILE A 128 -4.93 -3.39 6.50
CA ILE A 128 -4.40 -3.76 5.20
C ILE A 128 -3.41 -4.89 5.41
N PHE A 129 -3.65 -6.02 4.75
CA PHE A 129 -2.72 -7.15 4.74
C PHE A 129 -1.95 -7.16 3.43
N LEU A 130 -0.65 -6.89 3.48
CA LEU A 130 0.25 -7.01 2.34
C LEU A 130 1.03 -8.31 2.45
N LEU A 131 0.57 -9.34 1.74
CA LEU A 131 1.10 -10.70 1.87
C LEU A 131 1.98 -11.06 0.68
N SER A 132 3.09 -11.74 0.93
CA SER A 132 4.02 -12.23 -0.10
C SER A 132 3.66 -13.61 -0.66
N ALA A 133 2.56 -14.20 -0.21
CA ALA A 133 2.08 -15.49 -0.66
C ALA A 133 0.54 -15.57 -0.62
N VAL A 134 -0.02 -16.44 -1.46
CA VAL A 134 -1.46 -16.71 -1.46
C VAL A 134 -1.88 -17.35 -0.13
N PRO A 135 -2.88 -16.78 0.59
CA PRO A 135 -3.34 -17.31 1.87
C PRO A 135 -3.83 -18.77 1.76
N ASP A 136 -3.33 -19.61 2.66
CA ASP A 136 -3.83 -20.96 2.82
C ASP A 136 -5.21 -21.01 3.52
N PHE A 137 -5.70 -22.23 3.76
CA PHE A 137 -7.01 -22.43 4.39
C PHE A 137 -7.11 -21.79 5.78
N GLU A 138 -6.07 -21.92 6.60
CA GLU A 138 -6.06 -21.39 7.97
C GLU A 138 -5.99 -19.86 7.96
N THR A 139 -5.08 -19.30 7.17
CA THR A 139 -4.88 -17.86 7.00
C THR A 139 -6.16 -17.19 6.49
N ARG A 140 -6.81 -17.78 5.48
CA ARG A 140 -8.12 -17.33 5.00
C ARG A 140 -9.20 -17.44 6.08
N GLY A 141 -9.20 -18.52 6.85
CA GLY A 141 -10.07 -18.68 8.02
C GLY A 141 -9.85 -17.60 9.07
N ASN A 142 -8.64 -17.07 9.20
CA ASN A 142 -8.31 -15.96 10.09
C ASN A 142 -8.70 -14.60 9.50
N LEU A 143 -8.49 -14.37 8.20
CA LEU A 143 -8.90 -13.15 7.48
C LEU A 143 -10.41 -12.89 7.64
N THR A 144 -11.25 -13.92 7.49
CA THR A 144 -12.71 -13.79 7.65
C THR A 144 -13.18 -13.39 9.05
N LYS A 145 -12.28 -13.42 10.05
CA LYS A 145 -12.56 -13.07 11.45
C LYS A 145 -12.05 -11.68 11.82
N VAL A 146 -11.36 -10.99 10.90
CA VAL A 146 -10.94 -9.59 11.08
C VAL A 146 -12.14 -8.69 10.80
N MET A 147 -12.38 -7.73 11.69
CA MET A 147 -13.51 -6.80 11.62
C MET A 147 -12.99 -5.38 11.88
N PRO A 148 -13.30 -4.39 11.01
CA PRO A 148 -14.05 -4.52 9.76
C PRO A 148 -13.34 -5.41 8.72
N PRO A 149 -14.02 -5.87 7.66
CA PRO A 149 -13.38 -6.67 6.60
C PRO A 149 -12.13 -5.95 6.08
N PRO A 150 -10.97 -6.62 6.07
CA PRO A 150 -9.71 -5.98 5.74
C PRO A 150 -9.50 -5.89 4.23
N ASN A 151 -8.70 -4.93 3.78
CA ASN A 151 -8.16 -4.96 2.43
C ASN A 151 -7.00 -5.97 2.38
N VAL A 152 -6.99 -6.82 1.35
CA VAL A 152 -5.96 -7.84 1.16
C VAL A 152 -5.22 -7.54 -0.14
N LEU A 153 -3.95 -7.25 -0.01
CA LEU A 153 -3.01 -7.03 -1.10
C LEU A 153 -2.04 -8.21 -1.14
N LEU A 154 -1.82 -8.77 -2.31
CA LEU A 154 -0.83 -9.82 -2.53
C LEU A 154 0.27 -9.26 -3.42
N LEU A 155 1.50 -9.18 -2.95
CA LEU A 155 2.65 -8.84 -3.79
C LEU A 155 3.56 -10.06 -3.91
N LEU A 156 3.41 -10.76 -5.03
CA LEU A 156 3.95 -12.10 -5.25
C LEU A 156 5.16 -12.05 -6.19
N ASP A 157 6.19 -12.82 -5.86
CA ASP A 157 7.40 -12.95 -6.71
C ASP A 157 7.29 -14.14 -7.68
N TYR A 158 6.07 -14.63 -7.89
CA TYR A 158 5.75 -15.79 -8.73
C TYR A 158 4.33 -15.67 -9.30
N VAL A 159 4.07 -16.39 -10.39
CA VAL A 159 2.72 -16.54 -10.94
C VAL A 159 1.94 -17.60 -10.15
N PRO A 160 0.82 -17.25 -9.50
CA PRO A 160 0.01 -18.19 -8.74
C PRO A 160 -0.51 -19.33 -9.60
N THR A 161 -0.39 -20.57 -9.13
CA THR A 161 -0.97 -21.76 -9.76
C THR A 161 -2.50 -21.66 -9.89
N GLU A 162 -3.13 -22.43 -10.79
CA GLU A 162 -4.61 -22.46 -10.91
C GLU A 162 -5.32 -22.70 -9.57
N LYS A 163 -4.72 -23.53 -8.70
CA LYS A 163 -5.23 -23.79 -7.36
C LYS A 163 -5.17 -22.55 -6.48
N GLU A 164 -4.06 -21.82 -6.51
CA GLU A 164 -3.88 -20.59 -5.74
C GLU A 164 -4.78 -19.46 -6.25
N VAL A 165 -4.94 -19.32 -7.57
CA VAL A 165 -5.94 -18.41 -8.18
C VAL A 165 -7.34 -18.74 -7.65
N ALA A 166 -7.70 -20.02 -7.56
CA ALA A 166 -8.97 -20.44 -6.98
C ALA A 166 -9.09 -20.11 -5.48
N GLU A 167 -7.99 -20.15 -4.70
CA GLU A 167 -8.00 -19.72 -3.30
C GLU A 167 -8.16 -18.19 -3.17
N CYS A 168 -7.47 -17.39 -4.00
CA CYS A 168 -7.66 -15.94 -4.09
C CYS A 168 -9.13 -15.58 -4.36
N GLY A 169 -9.78 -16.32 -5.27
CA GLY A 169 -11.20 -16.18 -5.59
C GLY A 169 -12.16 -16.44 -4.42
N ARG A 170 -11.69 -17.01 -3.30
CA ARG A 170 -12.48 -17.28 -2.08
C ARG A 170 -12.28 -16.24 -0.98
N ILE A 171 -11.30 -15.34 -1.12
CA ILE A 171 -11.05 -14.28 -0.14
C ILE A 171 -12.07 -13.14 -0.37
N ARG A 172 -12.61 -12.58 0.72
CA ARG A 172 -13.56 -11.46 0.70
C ARG A 172 -13.10 -10.40 1.70
N PRO A 173 -12.96 -9.11 1.30
CA PRO A 173 -13.09 -8.58 -0.06
C PRO A 173 -12.08 -9.23 -1.05
N LYS A 174 -12.34 -9.11 -2.36
CA LYS A 174 -11.46 -9.71 -3.37
C LYS A 174 -10.06 -9.09 -3.22
N PRO A 175 -8.98 -9.90 -3.20
CA PRO A 175 -7.65 -9.37 -3.06
C PRO A 175 -7.22 -8.67 -4.36
N ARG A 176 -6.40 -7.63 -4.22
CA ARG A 176 -5.65 -7.04 -5.35
C ARG A 176 -4.29 -7.71 -5.41
N ILE A 177 -3.87 -8.11 -6.60
CA ILE A 177 -2.68 -8.94 -6.78
C ILE A 177 -1.64 -8.18 -7.61
N GLY A 178 -0.52 -7.84 -7.01
CA GLY A 178 0.71 -7.48 -7.69
C GLY A 178 1.56 -8.72 -7.95
N ILE A 179 2.06 -8.90 -9.17
CA ILE A 179 3.10 -9.90 -9.48
C ILE A 179 4.38 -9.16 -9.86
N LEU A 180 5.43 -9.31 -9.06
CA LEU A 180 6.71 -8.68 -9.28
C LEU A 180 7.66 -9.63 -10.01
N PHE A 181 8.11 -9.20 -11.17
CA PHE A 181 9.09 -9.91 -11.97
C PHE A 181 10.44 -9.21 -11.92
N GLU A 182 11.44 -9.87 -11.35
CA GLU A 182 12.85 -9.45 -11.48
C GLU A 182 13.45 -9.80 -12.85
N ARG A 183 12.75 -10.62 -13.64
CA ARG A 183 13.14 -11.10 -14.97
C ARG A 183 11.91 -11.34 -15.82
N LEU A 184 12.08 -11.32 -17.14
CA LEU A 184 10.97 -11.58 -18.05
C LEU A 184 10.26 -12.92 -17.77
N PRO A 185 8.90 -12.93 -17.75
CA PRO A 185 8.12 -14.15 -17.53
C PRO A 185 8.34 -15.15 -18.66
N SER A 186 8.22 -16.45 -18.34
CA SER A 186 8.25 -17.49 -19.35
C SER A 186 6.98 -17.48 -20.22
N LYS A 187 6.98 -18.26 -21.31
CA LYS A 187 5.78 -18.40 -22.16
C LYS A 187 4.61 -19.07 -21.44
N ASP A 188 4.88 -19.94 -20.47
CA ASP A 188 3.83 -20.59 -19.69
C ASP A 188 3.25 -19.61 -18.66
N ASP A 189 4.11 -18.83 -18.00
CA ASP A 189 3.72 -17.73 -17.11
C ASP A 189 2.81 -16.72 -17.83
N TYR A 190 3.17 -16.35 -19.07
CA TYR A 190 2.40 -15.44 -19.91
C TYR A 190 0.92 -15.80 -20.02
N LYS A 191 0.64 -17.05 -20.40
CA LYS A 191 -0.74 -17.52 -20.61
C LYS A 191 -1.54 -17.44 -19.32
N GLN A 192 -0.92 -17.82 -18.22
CA GLN A 192 -1.55 -17.84 -16.91
C GLN A 192 -1.83 -16.43 -16.38
N ILE A 193 -0.91 -15.48 -16.59
CA ILE A 193 -1.12 -14.07 -16.26
C ILE A 193 -2.30 -13.49 -17.06
N GLN A 194 -2.40 -13.82 -18.35
CA GLN A 194 -3.49 -13.35 -19.20
C GLN A 194 -4.87 -13.84 -18.70
N ASP A 195 -4.96 -15.08 -18.24
CA ASP A 195 -6.18 -15.63 -17.63
C ASP A 195 -6.49 -14.95 -16.28
N MET A 196 -5.46 -14.63 -15.49
CA MET A 196 -5.60 -13.95 -14.20
C MET A 196 -6.12 -12.53 -14.33
N ILE A 197 -5.53 -11.70 -15.20
CA ILE A 197 -5.93 -10.30 -15.42
C ILE A 197 -7.41 -10.17 -15.77
N ASN A 198 -7.96 -11.15 -16.50
CA ASN A 198 -9.36 -11.16 -16.87
C ASN A 198 -10.31 -11.59 -15.73
N SER A 199 -9.80 -12.24 -14.68
CA SER A 199 -10.61 -12.89 -13.63
C SER A 199 -10.45 -12.27 -12.24
N ILE A 200 -9.28 -11.69 -11.95
CA ILE A 200 -8.91 -11.06 -10.68
C ILE A 200 -8.20 -9.75 -11.00
N SER A 201 -8.40 -8.71 -10.18
CA SER A 201 -7.68 -7.44 -10.31
C SER A 201 -6.19 -7.70 -10.07
N THR A 202 -5.43 -7.83 -11.16
CA THR A 202 -4.01 -8.16 -11.16
C THR A 202 -3.23 -7.08 -11.87
N ILE A 203 -2.16 -6.61 -11.24
CA ILE A 203 -1.19 -5.66 -11.76
C ILE A 203 0.14 -6.42 -11.90
N VAL A 204 0.78 -6.26 -13.05
CA VAL A 204 2.08 -6.88 -13.33
C VAL A 204 3.14 -5.82 -13.17
N TYR A 205 4.10 -6.07 -12.29
CA TYR A 205 5.24 -5.20 -12.04
C TYR A 205 6.49 -5.83 -12.63
N LEU A 206 7.27 -5.02 -13.33
CA LEU A 206 8.56 -5.42 -13.84
C LEU A 206 9.64 -4.61 -13.11
N ASP A 207 10.38 -5.28 -12.22
CA ASP A 207 11.52 -4.71 -11.53
C ASP A 207 12.72 -4.76 -12.47
N LEU A 208 12.96 -3.64 -13.15
CA LEU A 208 14.06 -3.50 -14.08
C LEU A 208 15.30 -2.87 -13.44
N GLY A 209 15.24 -2.53 -12.15
CA GLY A 209 16.27 -1.70 -11.52
C GLY A 209 16.56 -0.42 -12.31
N ARG A 210 17.79 0.09 -12.19
CA ARG A 210 18.26 1.29 -12.94
C ARG A 210 18.77 0.98 -14.35
N ASP A 211 18.88 -0.29 -14.72
CA ASP A 211 19.50 -0.75 -15.98
C ASP A 211 18.49 -1.51 -16.86
N ALA A 212 17.26 -0.99 -16.94
CA ALA A 212 16.21 -1.51 -17.80
C ALA A 212 16.70 -1.62 -19.26
N ASN A 213 16.76 -2.83 -19.80
CA ASN A 213 17.01 -3.01 -21.23
C ASN A 213 15.72 -2.67 -22.00
N GLU A 214 15.78 -1.69 -22.91
CA GLU A 214 14.65 -1.27 -23.76
C GLU A 214 14.02 -2.46 -24.51
N GLU A 215 14.82 -3.48 -24.83
CA GLU A 215 14.36 -4.71 -25.49
C GLU A 215 13.38 -5.53 -24.62
N GLU A 216 13.59 -5.56 -23.30
CA GLU A 216 12.73 -6.31 -22.38
C GLU A 216 11.36 -5.65 -22.21
N VAL A 217 11.35 -4.31 -22.16
CA VAL A 217 10.11 -3.52 -22.13
C VAL A 217 9.34 -3.69 -23.43
N GLU A 218 10.02 -3.66 -24.58
CA GLU A 218 9.36 -3.82 -25.88
C GLU A 218 8.79 -5.23 -26.07
N TYR A 219 9.51 -6.26 -25.62
CA TYR A 219 9.01 -7.64 -25.61
C TYR A 219 7.75 -7.79 -24.75
N MET A 220 7.69 -7.18 -23.56
CA MET A 220 6.47 -7.19 -22.71
C MET A 220 5.29 -6.49 -23.37
N LYS A 221 5.51 -5.41 -24.14
CA LYS A 221 4.45 -4.75 -24.91
C LYS A 221 3.92 -5.66 -26.03
N GLU A 222 4.79 -6.40 -26.72
CA GLU A 222 4.38 -7.36 -27.76
C GLU A 222 3.46 -8.46 -27.19
N LEU A 223 3.70 -8.85 -25.94
CA LEU A 223 2.88 -9.81 -25.20
C LEU A 223 1.47 -9.27 -24.85
N ARG A 224 1.22 -7.96 -24.95
CA ARG A 224 -0.09 -7.33 -24.65
C ARG A 224 -0.60 -7.56 -23.22
N ILE A 225 0.30 -7.80 -22.27
CA ILE A 225 -0.03 -7.76 -20.85
C ILE A 225 0.11 -6.31 -20.38
N PRO A 226 -0.89 -5.70 -19.73
CA PRO A 226 -0.70 -4.45 -19.00
C PRO A 226 0.32 -4.66 -17.87
N PHE A 227 1.36 -3.83 -17.85
CA PHE A 227 2.39 -3.87 -16.80
C PHE A 227 2.84 -2.46 -16.41
N GLU A 228 3.39 -2.35 -15.21
CA GLU A 228 4.05 -1.17 -14.69
C GLU A 228 5.54 -1.47 -14.51
N VAL A 229 6.40 -0.54 -14.94
CA VAL A 229 7.84 -0.62 -14.69
C VAL A 229 8.11 0.06 -13.35
N VAL A 230 8.81 -0.65 -12.47
CA VAL A 230 9.19 -0.16 -11.14
C VAL A 230 10.70 -0.27 -10.95
N LEU A 231 11.26 0.60 -10.10
CA LEU A 231 12.68 0.65 -9.78
C LEU A 231 13.10 -0.42 -8.76
N ASN A 232 12.17 -0.83 -7.91
CA ASN A 232 12.36 -1.82 -6.87
C ASN A 232 11.01 -2.28 -6.28
N ARG A 233 11.07 -3.27 -5.39
CA ARG A 233 9.91 -3.77 -4.64
C ARG A 233 9.14 -2.69 -3.88
N ALA A 234 9.79 -1.73 -3.23
CA ALA A 234 9.10 -0.73 -2.42
C ALA A 234 8.21 0.18 -3.29
N GLU A 235 8.60 0.46 -4.53
CA GLU A 235 7.77 1.18 -5.49
C GLU A 235 6.57 0.34 -5.95
N ALA A 236 6.74 -0.97 -6.14
CA ALA A 236 5.62 -1.89 -6.42
C ALA A 236 4.63 -1.97 -5.24
N GLU A 237 5.13 -2.04 -4.01
CA GLU A 237 4.30 -2.04 -2.79
C GLU A 237 3.45 -0.78 -2.71
N LEU A 238 4.05 0.39 -2.97
CA LEU A 238 3.33 1.65 -3.02
C LEU A 238 2.31 1.72 -4.15
N SER A 239 2.68 1.35 -5.38
CA SER A 239 1.72 1.32 -6.49
C SER A 239 0.50 0.46 -6.10
N LEU A 240 0.74 -0.72 -5.51
CA LEU A 240 -0.34 -1.60 -5.08
C LEU A 240 -1.19 -0.98 -3.95
N LEU A 241 -0.58 -0.30 -2.99
CA LEU A 241 -1.26 0.41 -1.91
C LEU A 241 -2.09 1.60 -2.42
N SER A 242 -1.56 2.40 -3.36
CA SER A 242 -2.25 3.53 -3.98
C SER A 242 -3.53 3.10 -4.68
N THR A 243 -3.60 1.87 -5.17
CA THR A 243 -4.83 1.41 -5.79
C THR A 243 -6.01 1.36 -4.81
N LEU A 244 -5.76 1.29 -3.50
CA LEU A 244 -6.81 1.37 -2.47
C LEU A 244 -7.43 2.75 -2.32
N THR A 245 -6.77 3.80 -2.82
CA THR A 245 -7.23 5.19 -2.70
C THR A 245 -8.01 5.68 -3.92
N ASP A 246 -8.06 4.89 -4.99
CA ASP A 246 -8.70 5.23 -6.26
C ASP A 246 -10.19 4.80 -6.37
N ASP A 247 -10.74 4.15 -5.32
CA ASP A 247 -12.14 3.70 -5.23
C ASP A 247 -13.00 4.62 -4.35
#